data_AF-A0A818N3P9-F1
#
_entry.id   AF-A0A818N3P9-F1
#
_cell.length_a   1.000
_cell.length_b   1.000
_cell.length_c   1.000
_cell.angle_alpha   90.00
_cell.angle_beta   90.00
_cell.angle_gamma   90.00
#
_symmetry.space_group_name_H-M   'P 1'
#
loop_
_entity.id
_entity.type
_entity.pdbx_description
1 polymer ?
#
loop_
_entity_poly.entity_id
_entity_poly.type
_entity_poly.pdbx_seq_one_letter_code
_entity_poly.pdbx_strand_id
1 'polypeptide(L)'
;MIRFKFGLPGLALLSMEIYACATLEATLLPKPKPKDDWREEMNKLADRAHRTYNLIVRENPDFVPYFRTITPLNALSQLPLGSRPAKRKQDDSIETLRAIPWIFAWT
;
A
#
# COMPACT_ATOMS: atom_id res chain seq x y z
N MET A 1 9.08 -0.91 -10.00
CA MET A 1 8.05 -1.43 -10.93
C MET A 1 8.22 -0.99 -12.38
N ILE A 2 8.52 0.27 -12.69
CA ILE A 2 8.69 0.74 -14.09
C ILE A 2 9.71 -0.11 -14.86
N ARG A 3 10.91 -0.32 -14.32
CA ARG A 3 11.94 -1.18 -14.95
C ARG A 3 11.42 -2.58 -15.28
N PHE A 4 10.65 -3.20 -14.40
CA PHE A 4 10.16 -4.57 -14.60
C PHE A 4 9.02 -4.68 -15.62
N LYS A 5 8.27 -3.59 -15.83
CA LYS A 5 7.16 -3.56 -16.79
C LYS A 5 7.56 -2.97 -18.15
N PHE A 6 8.49 -2.03 -18.17
CA PHE A 6 8.80 -1.23 -19.36
C PHE A 6 10.30 -1.07 -19.64
N GLY A 7 11.17 -1.75 -18.88
CA GLY A 7 12.62 -1.59 -19.02
C GLY A 7 13.22 -2.23 -20.27
N LEU A 8 12.47 -3.10 -20.96
CA LEU A 8 12.84 -3.71 -22.24
C LEU A 8 11.64 -3.63 -23.20
N PRO A 9 11.87 -3.44 -24.52
CA PRO A 9 10.77 -3.33 -25.49
C PRO A 9 9.78 -4.49 -25.45
N GLY A 10 10.26 -5.74 -25.34
CA GLY A 10 9.40 -6.92 -25.25
C GLY A 10 8.53 -6.95 -23.99
N LEU A 11 9.10 -6.57 -22.84
CA LEU A 11 8.33 -6.48 -21.58
C LEU A 11 7.30 -5.35 -21.62
N ALA A 12 7.65 -4.23 -22.26
CA ALA A 12 6.74 -3.11 -22.45
C ALA A 12 5.52 -3.51 -23.29
N LEU A 13 5.75 -4.19 -24.42
CA LEU A 13 4.68 -4.69 -25.28
C LEU A 13 3.78 -5.67 -24.52
N LEU A 14 4.36 -6.64 -23.82
CA LEU A 14 3.61 -7.59 -23.00
C LEU A 14 2.77 -6.88 -21.91
N SER A 15 3.33 -5.88 -21.24
CA SER A 15 2.60 -5.11 -20.22
C SER A 15 1.40 -4.37 -20.83
N MET A 16 1.58 -3.78 -22.03
CA MET A 16 0.50 -3.10 -22.74
C MET A 16 -0.58 -4.07 -23.21
N GLU A 17 -0.18 -5.23 -23.76
CA GLU A 17 -1.08 -6.28 -24.20
C GLU A 17 -1.95 -6.79 -23.04
N ILE A 18 -1.35 -7.11 -21.89
CA ILE A 18 -2.07 -7.53 -20.68
C ILE A 18 -3.10 -6.49 -20.28
N TYR A 19 -2.75 -5.20 -20.27
CA TYR A 19 -3.69 -4.14 -19.91
C TYR A 19 -4.83 -4.00 -20.93
N ALA A 20 -4.53 -4.04 -22.23
CA ALA A 20 -5.53 -3.94 -23.27
C ALA A 20 -6.51 -5.12 -23.21
N CYS A 21 -6.00 -6.35 -23.20
CA CYS A 21 -6.80 -7.56 -23.14
C CYS A 21 -7.64 -7.63 -21.86
N ALA A 22 -7.05 -7.37 -20.68
CA ALA A 22 -7.78 -7.41 -19.42
C ALA A 22 -8.89 -6.34 -19.35
N THR A 23 -8.63 -5.15 -19.89
CA THR A 23 -9.65 -4.07 -19.94
C THR A 23 -10.79 -4.43 -20.89
N LEU A 24 -10.48 -4.96 -22.06
CA LEU A 24 -11.48 -5.43 -23.02
C LEU A 24 -12.32 -6.56 -22.42
N GLU A 25 -11.68 -7.56 -21.81
CA GLU A 25 -12.37 -8.67 -21.15
C GLU A 25 -13.27 -8.15 -20.01
N ALA A 26 -12.76 -7.30 -19.12
CA ALA A 26 -13.54 -6.76 -18.01
C ALA A 26 -14.75 -5.93 -18.49
N THR A 27 -14.63 -5.26 -19.64
CA THR A 27 -15.68 -4.43 -20.22
C THR A 27 -16.76 -5.28 -20.90
N LEU A 28 -16.34 -6.28 -21.68
CA LEU A 28 -17.25 -7.09 -22.50
C LEU A 28 -17.81 -8.31 -21.74
N LEU A 29 -17.06 -8.82 -20.77
CA LEU A 29 -17.37 -10.03 -19.99
C LEU A 29 -17.32 -9.73 -18.48
N PRO A 30 -18.22 -8.88 -17.98
CA PRO A 30 -18.23 -8.53 -16.56
C PRO A 30 -18.43 -9.78 -15.69
N LYS A 31 -17.65 -9.88 -14.62
CA LYS A 31 -17.76 -10.97 -13.65
C LYS A 31 -19.11 -10.89 -12.92
N PRO A 32 -19.67 -12.02 -12.46
CA PRO A 32 -20.95 -12.03 -11.75
C PRO A 32 -20.88 -11.19 -10.47
N LYS A 33 -22.01 -10.59 -10.10
CA LYS A 33 -22.12 -9.88 -8.82
C LYS A 33 -21.87 -10.87 -7.67
N PRO A 34 -21.14 -10.47 -6.62
CA PRO A 34 -20.96 -11.32 -5.45
C PRO A 34 -22.31 -11.51 -4.74
N LYS A 35 -22.49 -12.71 -4.16
CA LYS A 35 -23.67 -13.08 -3.37
C LYS A 35 -23.78 -12.21 -2.12
N ASP A 36 -24.99 -12.02 -1.61
CA ASP A 36 -25.22 -11.16 -0.45
C ASP A 36 -24.51 -11.68 0.81
N ASP A 37 -24.53 -12.99 1.05
CA ASP A 37 -23.80 -13.61 2.17
C ASP A 37 -22.29 -13.33 2.08
N TRP A 38 -21.70 -13.30 0.88
CA TRP A 38 -20.27 -12.97 0.72
C TRP A 38 -20.00 -11.51 1.06
N ARG A 39 -20.92 -10.61 0.73
CA ARG A 39 -20.81 -9.18 1.09
C ARG A 39 -20.89 -9.01 2.60
N GLU A 40 -21.81 -9.72 3.25
CA GLU A 40 -21.96 -9.69 4.70
C GLU A 40 -20.69 -10.18 5.39
N GLU A 41 -20.13 -11.31 4.95
CA GLU A 41 -18.87 -11.83 5.48
C GLU A 41 -17.69 -10.89 5.22
N MET A 42 -17.61 -10.26 4.04
CA MET A 42 -16.59 -9.25 3.76
C MET A 42 -16.70 -8.02 4.67
N ASN A 43 -17.91 -7.60 5.03
CA ASN A 43 -18.09 -6.50 5.99
C ASN A 43 -17.58 -6.89 7.38
N LYS A 44 -17.92 -8.10 7.87
CA LYS A 44 -17.42 -8.62 9.15
C LYS A 44 -15.89 -8.70 9.17
N LEU A 45 -15.29 -9.19 8.07
CA LEU A 45 -13.84 -9.26 7.92
C LEU A 45 -13.19 -7.88 7.92
N ALA A 46 -13.73 -6.94 7.14
CA ALA A 46 -13.21 -5.57 7.05
C ALA A 46 -13.25 -4.87 8.41
N ASP A 47 -14.37 -4.96 9.13
CA ASP A 47 -14.53 -4.38 10.45
C ASP A 47 -13.52 -4.95 11.46
N ARG A 48 -13.36 -6.27 11.48
CA ARG A 48 -12.40 -6.93 12.37
C ARG A 48 -10.97 -6.53 12.02
N ALA A 49 -10.59 -6.59 10.75
CA ALA A 49 -9.25 -6.26 10.29
C ALA A 49 -8.90 -4.80 10.59
N HIS A 50 -9.84 -3.87 10.34
CA HIS A 50 -9.64 -2.45 10.60
C HIS A 50 -9.45 -2.16 12.10
N ARG A 51 -10.31 -2.73 12.96
CA ARG A 51 -10.16 -2.62 14.41
C ARG A 51 -8.82 -3.16 14.88
N THR A 52 -8.43 -4.36 14.47
CA THR A 52 -7.15 -4.97 14.86
C THR A 52 -5.96 -4.14 14.38
N TYR A 53 -6.01 -3.62 13.16
CA TYR A 53 -4.96 -2.74 12.64
C TYR A 53 -4.83 -1.46 13.49
N ASN A 54 -5.94 -0.79 13.82
CA ASN A 54 -5.92 0.44 14.61
C ASN A 54 -5.47 0.19 16.06
N LEU A 55 -5.88 -0.91 16.67
CA LEU A 55 -5.42 -1.30 18.01
C LEU A 55 -3.90 -1.36 18.09
N ILE A 56 -3.25 -1.84 17.03
CA ILE A 56 -1.79 -1.94 16.96
C ILE A 56 -1.15 -0.62 16.53
N VAL A 57 -1.62 -0.01 15.45
CA VAL A 57 -0.90 1.10 14.80
C VAL A 57 -1.20 2.46 15.42
N ARG A 58 -2.41 2.64 15.97
CA ARG A 58 -2.89 3.91 16.52
C ARG A 58 -2.98 3.92 18.04
N GLU A 59 -3.53 2.85 18.61
CA GLU A 59 -3.91 2.83 20.02
C GLU A 59 -2.78 2.29 20.91
N ASN A 60 -1.89 1.45 20.38
CA ASN A 60 -0.75 0.94 21.14
C ASN A 60 0.34 2.03 21.28
N PRO A 61 0.61 2.53 22.50
CA PRO A 61 1.59 3.59 22.72
C PRO A 61 3.02 3.16 22.37
N ASP A 62 3.33 1.87 22.40
CA ASP A 62 4.67 1.34 22.12
C ASP A 62 4.95 1.18 20.63
N PHE A 63 3.92 1.32 19.78
CA PHE A 63 4.04 1.04 18.36
C PHE A 63 4.99 2.02 17.66
N VAL A 64 4.85 3.33 17.88
CA VAL A 64 5.70 4.33 17.23
C VAL A 64 7.18 4.19 17.64
N PRO A 65 7.51 4.05 18.95
CA PRO A 65 8.88 3.72 19.37
C PRO A 65 9.41 2.45 18.71
N TYR A 66 8.65 1.36 18.76
CA TYR A 66 9.02 0.08 18.16
C TYR A 66 9.32 0.23 16.66
N PHE A 67 8.38 0.80 15.91
CA PHE A 67 8.49 1.03 14.48
C PHE A 67 9.75 1.82 14.10
N ARG A 68 10.08 2.88 14.84
CA ARG A 68 11.29 3.70 14.57
C ARG A 68 12.59 2.97 14.92
N THR A 69 12.56 2.08 15.89
CA THR A 69 13.74 1.32 16.32
C THR A 69 14.04 0.16 15.38
N ILE A 70 13.01 -0.56 14.93
CA ILE A 70 13.20 -1.79 14.16
C ILE A 70 13.21 -1.58 12.64
N THR A 71 12.76 -0.42 12.16
CA THR A 71 12.79 -0.07 10.73
C THR A 71 13.83 0.99 10.44
N PRO A 72 14.36 1.06 9.20
CA PRO A 72 15.30 2.09 8.81
C PRO A 72 14.64 3.45 8.54
N LEU A 73 13.42 3.72 9.03
CA LEU A 73 12.65 4.94 8.70
C LEU A 73 13.47 6.23 8.92
N ASN A 74 14.18 6.31 10.06
CA ASN A 74 14.98 7.49 10.40
C ASN A 74 16.14 7.67 9.40
N ALA A 75 16.84 6.59 9.05
CA ALA A 75 17.93 6.63 8.08
C ALA A 75 17.41 6.99 6.68
N LEU A 76 16.32 6.36 6.24
CA LEU A 76 15.67 6.63 4.94
C LEU A 76 15.25 8.10 4.80
N SER A 77 14.86 8.74 5.89
CA SER A 77 14.43 10.15 5.89
C SER A 77 15.59 11.13 5.75
N GLN A 78 16.83 10.72 6.05
CA GLN A 78 18.03 11.56 5.96
C GLN A 78 18.79 11.38 4.65
N LEU A 79 18.58 10.27 3.96
CA LEU A 79 19.24 10.00 2.68
C LEU A 79 18.55 10.74 1.52
N PRO A 80 19.30 11.21 0.50
CA PRO A 80 18.76 11.90 -0.66
C PRO A 80 18.11 10.92 -1.66
N LEU A 81 17.18 10.06 -1.20
CA LEU A 81 16.53 9.02 -2.02
C LEU A 81 15.24 9.49 -2.70
N GLY A 82 14.53 10.45 -2.09
CA GLY A 82 13.25 10.95 -2.58
C GLY A 82 13.25 12.46 -2.71
N SER A 83 12.52 12.98 -3.70
CA SER A 83 12.36 14.43 -3.92
C SER A 83 11.41 15.10 -2.92
N ARG A 84 10.75 14.31 -2.07
CA ARG A 84 9.66 14.74 -1.19
C ARG A 84 9.99 14.39 0.27
N PRO A 85 9.63 15.26 1.23
CA PRO A 85 9.81 14.94 2.65
C PRO A 85 8.95 13.73 3.04
N ALA A 86 9.46 12.91 3.95
CA ALA A 86 8.80 11.68 4.40
C ALA A 86 7.50 11.94 5.18
N LYS A 87 7.43 13.08 5.90
CA LYS A 87 6.27 13.50 6.70
C LYS A 87 5.62 14.77 6.17
N ARG A 88 4.35 14.99 6.53
CA ARG A 88 3.58 16.22 6.21
C ARG A 88 3.75 17.34 7.25
N LYS A 89 3.98 17.00 8.53
CA LYS A 89 4.26 17.91 9.64
C LYS A 89 5.40 17.33 10.48
N GLN A 90 6.13 18.16 11.21
CA GLN A 90 7.16 17.72 12.17
C GLN A 90 6.52 17.21 13.48
N ASP A 91 5.48 16.39 13.37
CA ASP A 91 4.92 15.68 14.52
C ASP A 91 5.42 14.23 14.48
N ASP A 92 5.47 13.64 15.66
CA ASP A 92 5.92 12.29 15.88
C ASP A 92 4.85 11.23 15.66
N SER A 93 3.61 11.64 15.43
CA SER A 93 2.51 10.79 15.03
C SER A 93 2.70 10.13 13.66
N ILE A 94 2.34 8.84 13.58
CA ILE A 94 2.31 8.05 12.35
C ILE A 94 1.32 8.60 11.31
N GLU A 95 0.29 9.33 11.74
CA GLU A 95 -0.70 9.96 10.87
C GLU A 95 -0.11 11.00 9.92
N THR A 96 1.07 11.52 10.27
CA THR A 96 1.78 12.50 9.44
C THR A 96 2.71 11.84 8.43
N LEU A 97 2.97 10.53 8.57
CA LEU A 97 3.83 9.77 7.67
C LEU A 97 3.10 9.51 6.34
N ARG A 98 3.84 9.65 5.24
CA ARG A 98 3.29 9.37 3.90
C ARG A 98 3.32 7.87 3.61
N ALA A 99 2.40 7.43 2.74
CA ALA A 99 2.26 6.02 2.38
C ALA A 99 3.54 5.38 1.83
N ILE A 100 4.33 6.09 1.01
CA ILE A 100 5.59 5.55 0.46
C ILE A 100 6.59 5.27 1.60
N PRO A 101 6.99 6.24 2.44
CA PRO A 101 7.84 5.97 3.61
C PRO A 101 7.29 4.91 4.56
N TRP A 102 5.96 4.85 4.76
CA TRP A 102 5.34 3.81 5.58
C TRP A 102 5.64 2.41 5.07
N ILE A 103 5.34 2.14 3.80
CA ILE A 103 5.56 0.82 3.20
C ILE A 103 7.05 0.52 3.08
N PHE A 104 7.84 1.51 2.67
CA PHE A 104 9.28 1.37 2.44
C PHE A 104 10.09 1.13 3.72
N ALA A 105 9.59 1.56 4.88
CA ALA A 105 10.21 1.22 6.16
C ALA A 105 10.02 -0.27 6.52
N TRP A 106 8.97 -0.91 6.02
CA TRP A 106 8.66 -2.33 6.28
C TRP A 106 9.18 -3.30 5.20
N THR A 107 9.74 -2.81 4.09
CA THR A 107 10.19 -3.61 2.93
C THR A 107 11.70 -3.52 2.79
#